data_AF-K7WSQ0-F1
#
_entry.id   AF-K7WSQ0-F1
#
_cell.length_a   1.000
_cell.length_b   1.000
_cell.length_c   1.000
_cell.angle_alpha   90.00
_cell.angle_beta   90.00
_cell.angle_gamma   90.00
#
_symmetry.space_group_name_H-M   'P 1'
#
loop_
_entity.id
_entity.type
_entity.pdbx_description
1 polymer ?
#
loop_
_entity_poly.entity_id
_entity_poly.type
_entity_poly.pdbx_seq_one_letter_code
_entity_poly.pdbx_strand_id
1 'polypeptide(L)'
;MKAEVIELITTVFHVLQVNLRWMTWNLFLAFIPLALSVWLFRRQRSGSWVWWLGFLSFYAFLPNAPYLLTDVIHLIDDIRRVQSIWMITLVLIPVYFVVIFGGFEAYVISLINLGYYLHRTGKSQWIFPVELITHALSAVGIYWGRFLRFNSWDFITQPDAIITKGVEEILGKQPLIIITLTFIILWGLYWFMKRITLGFLNKGVNSQIK
;
A
#
# COMPACT_ATOMS: atom_id res chain seq x y z
N MET A 1 -15.29 12.88 37.39
CA MET A 1 -13.83 12.99 37.13
C MET A 1 -13.09 11.65 37.11
N LYS A 2 -12.79 10.96 38.23
CA LYS A 2 -11.97 9.72 38.16
C LYS A 2 -12.63 8.58 37.37
N ALA A 3 -13.93 8.37 37.55
CA ALA A 3 -14.69 7.34 36.84
C ALA A 3 -14.76 7.61 35.32
N GLU A 4 -15.05 8.86 34.91
CA GLU A 4 -15.06 9.27 33.50
C GLU A 4 -13.69 9.15 32.84
N VAL A 5 -12.60 9.47 33.56
CA VAL A 5 -11.23 9.31 33.03
C VAL A 5 -10.87 7.83 32.87
N ILE A 6 -11.25 6.98 33.83
CA ILE A 6 -11.03 5.53 33.74
C ILE A 6 -11.83 4.96 32.56
N GLU A 7 -13.11 5.32 32.43
CA GLU A 7 -13.99 4.88 31.35
C GLU A 7 -13.46 5.31 29.97
N LEU A 8 -12.97 6.54 29.87
CA LEU A 8 -12.31 7.06 28.68
C LEU A 8 -11.04 6.27 28.34
N ILE A 9 -10.17 6.01 29.32
CA ILE A 9 -8.93 5.24 29.14
C ILE A 9 -9.24 3.79 28.71
N THR A 10 -10.22 3.13 29.32
CA THR A 10 -10.62 1.77 28.92
C THR A 10 -11.21 1.75 27.50
N THR A 11 -11.99 2.77 27.13
CA THR A 11 -12.53 2.91 25.78
C THR A 11 -11.40 3.13 24.77
N VAL A 12 -10.42 3.98 25.09
CA VAL A 12 -9.20 4.18 24.28
C VAL A 12 -8.46 2.87 24.08
N PHE A 13 -8.17 2.16 25.17
CA PHE A 13 -7.41 0.91 25.10
C PHE A 13 -8.13 -0.13 24.28
N HIS A 14 -9.45 -0.24 24.41
CA HIS A 14 -10.22 -1.21 23.66
C HIS A 14 -10.26 -0.87 22.15
N VAL A 15 -10.54 0.39 21.81
CA VAL A 15 -10.55 0.87 20.41
C VAL A 15 -9.17 0.70 19.78
N LEU A 16 -8.09 1.04 20.51
CA LEU A 16 -6.72 0.86 20.04
C LEU A 16 -6.37 -0.61 19.86
N GLN A 17 -6.69 -1.50 20.80
CA GLN A 17 -6.32 -2.92 20.66
C GLN A 17 -7.01 -3.59 19.46
N VAL A 18 -8.29 -3.29 19.24
CA VAL A 18 -9.02 -3.84 18.10
C VAL A 18 -8.43 -3.30 16.80
N ASN A 19 -8.19 -1.99 16.73
CA ASN A 19 -7.70 -1.35 15.51
C ASN A 19 -6.25 -1.71 15.19
N LEU A 20 -5.36 -1.69 16.18
CA LEU A 20 -3.95 -1.99 15.99
C LEU A 20 -3.73 -3.40 15.47
N ARG A 21 -4.55 -4.40 15.84
CA ARG A 21 -4.34 -5.77 15.36
C ARG A 21 -4.48 -5.88 13.84
N TRP A 22 -5.58 -5.37 13.28
CA TRP A 22 -5.80 -5.43 11.83
C TRP A 22 -4.94 -4.43 11.07
N MET A 23 -4.72 -3.23 11.63
CA MET A 23 -3.83 -2.22 11.03
C MET A 23 -2.38 -2.71 10.98
N THR A 24 -1.88 -3.35 12.04
CA THR A 24 -0.52 -3.91 12.07
C THR A 24 -0.40 -5.03 11.06
N TRP A 25 -1.43 -5.87 10.89
CA TRP A 25 -1.44 -6.91 9.87
C TRP A 25 -1.41 -6.33 8.45
N ASN A 26 -2.26 -5.35 8.15
CA ASN A 26 -2.25 -4.66 6.85
C ASN A 26 -0.93 -3.96 6.59
N LEU A 27 -0.37 -3.28 7.60
CA LEU A 27 0.93 -2.64 7.50
C LEU A 27 2.02 -3.68 7.26
N PHE A 28 2.03 -4.79 7.98
CA PHE A 28 2.97 -5.88 7.74
C PHE A 28 2.92 -6.36 6.28
N LEU A 29 1.72 -6.60 5.73
CA LEU A 29 1.53 -6.97 4.33
C LEU A 29 2.02 -5.88 3.36
N ALA A 30 1.85 -4.60 3.69
CA ALA A 30 2.36 -3.47 2.91
C ALA A 30 3.89 -3.38 2.86
N PHE A 31 4.59 -3.88 3.89
CA PHE A 31 6.06 -3.89 3.94
C PHE A 31 6.68 -5.07 3.18
N ILE A 32 5.92 -6.13 2.90
CA ILE A 32 6.39 -7.27 2.09
C ILE A 32 6.92 -6.84 0.70
N PRO A 33 6.17 -6.10 -0.13
CA PRO A 33 6.67 -5.67 -1.44
C PRO A 33 7.90 -4.77 -1.32
N LEU A 34 8.01 -3.96 -0.25
CA LEU A 34 9.21 -3.16 0.01
C LEU A 34 10.43 -4.05 0.26
N ALA A 35 10.32 -5.03 1.16
CA ALA A 35 11.39 -5.97 1.46
C ALA A 35 11.82 -6.75 0.20
N LEU A 36 10.84 -7.23 -0.58
CA LEU A 36 11.08 -7.91 -1.85
C LEU A 36 11.75 -6.97 -2.87
N SER A 37 11.34 -5.70 -2.97
CA SER A 37 11.96 -4.74 -3.88
C SER A 37 13.44 -4.53 -3.57
N VAL A 38 13.80 -4.46 -2.28
CA VAL A 38 15.19 -4.32 -1.83
C VAL A 38 15.98 -5.58 -2.19
N TRP A 39 15.43 -6.75 -1.92
CA TRP A 39 16.08 -8.03 -2.20
C TRP A 39 16.28 -8.29 -3.70
N LEU A 40 15.26 -8.00 -4.53
CA LEU A 40 15.26 -8.23 -5.98
C LEU A 40 16.08 -7.21 -6.76
N PHE A 41 15.93 -5.93 -6.44
CA PHE A 41 16.37 -4.82 -7.31
C PHE A 41 17.70 -4.22 -6.88
N ARG A 42 18.16 -4.47 -5.63
CA ARG A 42 19.49 -4.04 -5.19
C ARG A 42 20.59 -5.08 -5.42
N ARG A 43 20.26 -6.36 -5.57
CA ARG A 43 21.23 -7.44 -5.87
C ARG A 43 21.51 -7.53 -7.38
N GLN A 44 22.75 -7.88 -7.74
CA GLN A 44 23.20 -7.94 -9.13
C GLN A 44 22.77 -9.21 -9.89
N ARG A 45 22.26 -10.24 -9.18
CA ARG A 45 21.85 -11.52 -9.79
C ARG A 45 20.38 -11.49 -10.19
N SER A 46 20.12 -11.04 -11.41
CA SER A 46 18.82 -11.19 -12.08
C SER A 46 18.73 -12.50 -12.87
N GLY A 47 17.54 -13.11 -12.96
CA GLY A 47 17.26 -14.20 -13.90
C GLY A 47 17.32 -15.64 -13.37
N SER A 48 17.54 -15.85 -12.08
CA SER A 48 17.35 -17.18 -11.48
C SER A 48 15.85 -17.51 -11.28
N TRP A 49 15.49 -18.78 -11.19
CA TRP A 49 14.12 -19.21 -10.85
C TRP A 49 13.62 -18.54 -9.56
N VAL A 50 14.49 -18.44 -8.54
CA VAL A 50 14.17 -17.78 -7.26
C VAL A 50 13.91 -16.28 -7.45
N TRP A 51 14.61 -15.63 -8.39
CA TRP A 51 14.36 -14.22 -8.71
C TRP A 51 12.96 -14.03 -9.34
N TRP A 52 12.56 -14.91 -10.27
CA TRP A 52 11.23 -14.85 -10.87
C TRP A 52 10.11 -15.14 -9.86
N LEU A 53 10.31 -16.09 -8.95
CA LEU A 53 9.38 -16.32 -7.84
C LEU A 53 9.25 -15.09 -6.95
N GLY A 54 10.37 -14.44 -6.60
CA GLY A 54 10.35 -13.20 -5.84
C GLY A 54 9.66 -12.07 -6.59
N PHE A 55 9.88 -11.93 -7.91
CA PHE A 55 9.24 -10.92 -8.75
C PHE A 55 7.73 -11.12 -8.85
N LEU A 56 7.27 -12.36 -9.01
CA LEU A 56 5.85 -12.68 -9.02
C LEU A 56 5.21 -12.38 -7.65
N SER A 57 5.89 -12.76 -6.57
CA SER A 57 5.47 -12.44 -5.20
C SER A 57 5.41 -10.93 -4.98
N PHE A 58 6.39 -10.18 -5.50
CA PHE A 58 6.42 -8.73 -5.41
C PHE A 58 5.14 -8.14 -6.01
N TYR A 59 4.78 -8.50 -7.25
CA TYR A 59 3.55 -8.00 -7.88
C TYR A 59 2.26 -8.51 -7.23
N ALA A 60 2.26 -9.71 -6.65
CA ALA A 60 1.09 -10.24 -5.94
C ALA A 60 0.81 -9.49 -4.63
N PHE A 61 1.86 -9.04 -3.93
CA PHE A 61 1.74 -8.30 -2.68
C PHE A 61 1.80 -6.78 -2.86
N LEU A 62 2.24 -6.27 -4.01
CA LEU A 62 2.37 -4.84 -4.27
C LEU A 62 1.07 -4.05 -4.06
N PRO A 63 -0.12 -4.52 -4.49
CA PRO A 63 -1.37 -3.79 -4.27
C PRO A 63 -1.69 -3.58 -2.79
N ASN A 64 -1.18 -4.43 -1.88
CA ASN A 64 -1.43 -4.29 -0.45
C ASN A 64 -0.79 -3.02 0.15
N ALA A 65 0.29 -2.51 -0.43
CA ALA A 65 0.92 -1.29 0.08
C ALA A 65 0.05 -0.02 -0.13
N PRO A 66 -0.41 0.29 -1.36
CA PRO A 66 -1.36 1.38 -1.57
C PRO A 66 -2.79 1.06 -1.10
N TYR A 67 -3.14 -0.22 -0.85
CA TYR A 67 -4.42 -0.61 -0.29
C TYR A 67 -4.72 0.12 1.04
N LEU A 68 -3.70 0.40 1.84
CA LEU A 68 -3.86 1.12 3.10
C LEU A 68 -4.48 2.51 2.91
N LEU A 69 -4.38 3.14 1.72
CA LEU A 69 -5.12 4.38 1.44
C LEU A 69 -6.64 4.21 1.60
N THR A 70 -7.16 3.01 1.37
CA THR A 70 -8.59 2.70 1.52
C THR A 70 -9.01 2.51 2.98
N ASP A 71 -8.06 2.37 3.91
CA ASP A 71 -8.34 2.22 5.34
C ASP A 71 -8.86 3.51 5.98
N VAL A 72 -8.86 4.63 5.26
CA VAL A 72 -9.59 5.86 5.63
C VAL A 72 -11.08 5.60 5.87
N ILE A 73 -11.67 4.60 5.21
CA ILE A 73 -13.08 4.24 5.45
C ILE A 73 -13.28 3.78 6.91
N HIS A 74 -12.36 3.00 7.46
CA HIS A 74 -12.41 2.56 8.86
C HIS A 74 -12.18 3.72 9.82
N LEU A 75 -11.32 4.68 9.46
CA LEU A 75 -11.15 5.92 10.23
C LEU A 75 -12.48 6.67 10.36
N ILE A 76 -13.25 6.80 9.27
CA ILE A 76 -14.56 7.47 9.28
C ILE A 76 -15.54 6.75 10.22
N ASP A 77 -15.56 5.42 10.18
CA ASP A 77 -16.42 4.62 11.05
C ASP A 77 -16.04 4.75 12.53
N ASP A 78 -14.73 4.76 12.83
CA ASP A 78 -14.23 4.95 14.18
C ASP A 78 -14.52 6.37 14.71
N ILE A 79 -14.38 7.40 13.88
CA ILE A 79 -14.74 8.79 14.24
C ILE A 79 -16.23 8.88 14.60
N ARG A 80 -17.10 8.13 13.93
CA ARG A 80 -18.54 8.12 14.23
C ARG A 80 -18.87 7.41 15.55
N ARG A 81 -18.02 6.47 15.99
CA ARG A 81 -18.22 5.70 17.23
C ARG A 81 -17.59 6.37 18.45
N VAL A 82 -16.44 7.01 18.27
CA VAL A 82 -15.70 7.67 19.36
C VAL A 82 -16.29 9.06 19.59
N GLN A 83 -16.93 9.28 20.74
CA GLN A 83 -17.57 10.56 21.03
C GLN A 83 -16.62 11.68 21.51
N SER A 84 -15.36 11.35 21.81
CA SER A 84 -14.38 12.34 22.28
C SER A 84 -13.55 12.91 21.13
N ILE A 85 -13.70 14.21 20.90
CA ILE A 85 -12.90 14.97 19.92
C ILE A 85 -11.40 14.85 20.23
N TRP A 86 -11.01 14.92 21.51
CA TRP A 86 -9.61 14.78 21.92
C TRP A 86 -9.02 13.42 21.54
N MET A 87 -9.79 12.34 21.70
CA MET A 87 -9.36 11.00 21.30
C MET A 87 -9.19 10.91 19.78
N ILE A 88 -10.15 11.45 19.03
CA ILE A 88 -10.09 11.47 17.56
C ILE A 88 -8.85 12.22 17.08
N THR A 89 -8.63 13.43 17.60
CA THR A 89 -7.57 14.33 17.12
C THR A 89 -6.17 13.91 17.57
N LEU A 90 -5.99 13.46 18.81
CA LEU A 90 -4.66 13.19 19.38
C LEU A 90 -4.21 11.74 19.24
N VAL A 91 -5.13 10.80 19.01
CA VAL A 91 -4.82 9.36 18.98
C VAL A 91 -5.23 8.74 17.65
N LEU A 92 -6.51 8.80 17.30
CA LEU A 92 -7.05 8.08 16.15
C LEU A 92 -6.44 8.59 14.83
N ILE A 93 -6.53 9.89 14.57
CA ILE A 93 -6.01 10.50 13.33
C ILE A 93 -4.51 10.25 13.17
N PRO A 94 -3.65 10.52 14.17
CA PRO A 94 -2.21 10.23 14.06
C PRO A 94 -1.89 8.76 13.79
N VAL A 95 -2.58 7.81 14.43
CA VAL A 95 -2.33 6.37 14.22
C VAL A 95 -2.67 5.96 12.78
N TYR A 96 -3.84 6.35 12.28
CA TYR A 96 -4.21 6.09 10.89
C TYR A 96 -3.26 6.79 9.92
N PHE A 97 -2.88 8.03 10.21
CA PHE A 97 -1.93 8.77 9.37
C PHE A 97 -0.60 8.02 9.24
N VAL A 98 -0.01 7.55 10.34
CA VAL A 98 1.26 6.81 10.33
C VAL A 98 1.14 5.51 9.53
N VAL A 99 0.06 4.76 9.72
CA VAL A 99 -0.15 3.47 9.02
C VAL A 99 -0.35 3.70 7.53
N ILE A 100 -1.24 4.61 7.14
CA ILE A 100 -1.56 4.89 5.74
C ILE A 100 -0.34 5.48 5.03
N PHE A 101 0.30 6.47 5.63
CA PHE A 101 1.49 7.11 5.06
C PHE A 101 2.66 6.14 4.98
N GLY A 102 2.89 5.32 6.01
CA GLY A 102 3.94 4.31 6.01
C GLY A 102 3.75 3.26 4.92
N GLY A 103 2.53 2.75 4.73
CA GLY A 103 2.19 1.82 3.65
C GLY A 103 2.35 2.44 2.27
N PHE A 104 1.89 3.68 2.10
CA PHE A 104 2.04 4.38 0.81
C PHE A 104 3.49 4.74 0.49
N GLU A 105 4.28 5.14 1.48
CA GLU A 105 5.72 5.39 1.28
C GLU A 105 6.46 4.09 0.94
N ALA A 106 6.09 2.96 1.57
CA ALA A 106 6.62 1.65 1.20
C ALA A 106 6.32 1.30 -0.27
N TYR A 107 5.14 1.66 -0.78
CA TYR A 107 4.81 1.55 -2.20
C TYR A 107 5.70 2.44 -3.07
N VAL A 108 5.84 3.72 -2.71
CA VAL A 108 6.66 4.70 -3.46
C VAL A 108 8.12 4.22 -3.55
N ILE A 109 8.73 3.84 -2.43
CA ILE A 109 10.12 3.36 -2.38
C ILE A 109 10.28 2.07 -3.20
N SER A 110 9.29 1.17 -3.19
CA SER A 110 9.30 -0.05 -3.99
C SER A 110 9.39 0.23 -5.49
N LEU A 111 8.60 1.19 -5.98
CA LEU A 111 8.62 1.60 -7.39
C LEU A 111 9.89 2.37 -7.75
N ILE A 112 10.42 3.20 -6.84
CA ILE A 112 11.72 3.87 -7.04
C ILE A 112 12.84 2.82 -7.19
N ASN A 113 12.86 1.79 -6.33
CA ASN A 113 13.84 0.69 -6.43
C ASN A 113 13.72 -0.04 -7.78
N LEU A 114 12.50 -0.32 -8.24
CA LEU A 114 12.24 -0.93 -9.55
C LEU A 114 12.74 -0.04 -10.70
N GLY A 115 12.45 1.27 -10.66
CA GLY A 115 12.92 2.23 -11.66
C GLY A 115 14.44 2.33 -11.71
N TYR A 116 15.10 2.31 -10.55
CA TYR A 116 16.55 2.31 -10.47
C TYR A 116 17.18 1.01 -11.00
N TYR A 117 16.54 -0.14 -10.78
CA TYR A 117 16.95 -1.40 -11.40
C TYR A 117 16.82 -1.37 -12.93
N LEU A 118 15.71 -0.85 -13.47
CA LEU A 118 15.55 -0.64 -14.91
C LEU A 118 16.62 0.31 -15.46
N HIS A 119 16.95 1.38 -14.74
CA HIS A 119 18.01 2.29 -15.14
C HIS A 119 19.38 1.59 -15.21
N ARG A 120 19.76 0.84 -14.17
CA ARG A 120 21.03 0.10 -14.12
C ARG A 120 21.17 -0.96 -15.21
N THR A 121 20.06 -1.55 -15.64
CA THR A 121 20.05 -2.57 -16.70
C THR A 121 19.96 -1.96 -18.11
N GLY A 122 20.10 -0.64 -18.24
CA GLY A 122 20.04 0.07 -19.53
C GLY A 122 18.63 0.24 -20.10
N LYS A 123 17.60 -0.02 -19.29
CA LYS A 123 16.18 0.02 -19.69
C LYS A 123 15.44 1.25 -19.16
N SER A 124 16.12 2.39 -19.02
CA SER A 124 15.53 3.63 -18.47
C SER A 124 14.28 4.10 -19.22
N GLN A 125 14.19 3.83 -20.53
CA GLN A 125 13.00 4.12 -21.35
C GLN A 125 11.73 3.41 -20.88
N TRP A 126 11.87 2.27 -20.19
CA TRP A 126 10.74 1.48 -19.68
C TRP A 126 10.26 1.90 -18.29
N ILE A 127 10.94 2.83 -17.61
CA ILE A 127 10.56 3.25 -16.25
C ILE A 127 9.13 3.78 -16.24
N PHE A 128 8.82 4.74 -17.10
CA PHE A 128 7.49 5.35 -17.14
C PHE A 128 6.38 4.36 -17.54
N PRO A 129 6.52 3.56 -18.63
CA PRO A 129 5.54 2.52 -18.95
C PRO A 129 5.33 1.50 -17.83
N VAL A 130 6.41 1.04 -17.19
CA VAL A 130 6.33 0.06 -16.09
C VAL A 130 5.62 0.65 -14.87
N GLU A 131 5.91 1.90 -14.49
CA GLU A 131 5.20 2.60 -13.43
C GLU A 131 3.69 2.69 -13.72
N LEU A 132 3.32 3.06 -14.95
CA LEU A 132 1.93 3.18 -15.36
C LEU A 132 1.18 1.83 -15.29
N ILE A 133 1.78 0.77 -15.83
CA ILE A 133 1.23 -0.60 -15.74
C ILE A 133 1.12 -1.04 -14.29
N THR A 134 2.12 -0.73 -13.47
CA THR A 134 2.15 -1.07 -12.04
C THR A 134 1.01 -0.38 -11.29
N HIS A 135 0.71 0.89 -11.58
CA HIS A 135 -0.44 1.58 -11.00
C HIS A 135 -1.76 0.94 -11.44
N ALA A 136 -1.90 0.56 -12.71
CA ALA A 136 -3.11 -0.09 -13.21
C ALA A 136 -3.34 -1.45 -12.53
N LEU A 137 -2.29 -2.28 -12.44
CA LEU A 137 -2.34 -3.57 -11.74
C LEU A 137 -2.64 -3.37 -10.24
N SER A 138 -2.06 -2.35 -9.61
CA SER A 138 -2.34 -2.04 -8.21
C SER A 138 -3.78 -1.60 -7.99
N ALA A 139 -4.35 -0.79 -8.90
CA ALA A 139 -5.74 -0.36 -8.81
C ALA A 139 -6.71 -1.53 -8.94
N VAL A 140 -6.44 -2.47 -9.87
CA VAL A 140 -7.20 -3.72 -9.99
C VAL A 140 -7.06 -4.57 -8.73
N GLY A 141 -5.84 -4.74 -8.22
CA GLY A 141 -5.58 -5.51 -7.00
C GLY A 141 -6.28 -4.93 -5.77
N ILE A 142 -6.32 -3.61 -5.62
CA ILE A 142 -7.08 -2.94 -4.55
C ILE A 142 -8.57 -3.21 -4.71
N TYR A 143 -9.09 -3.11 -5.93
CA TYR A 143 -10.51 -3.39 -6.19
C TYR A 143 -10.86 -4.83 -5.79
N TRP A 144 -10.05 -5.80 -6.20
CA TRP A 144 -10.21 -7.21 -5.83
C TRP A 144 -10.13 -7.45 -4.32
N GLY A 145 -9.16 -6.84 -3.65
CA GLY A 145 -9.02 -6.98 -2.19
C GLY A 145 -10.15 -6.29 -1.41
N ARG A 146 -10.67 -5.15 -1.90
CA ARG A 146 -11.63 -4.33 -1.14
C ARG A 146 -13.08 -4.71 -1.39
N PHE A 147 -13.44 -4.99 -2.64
CA PHE A 147 -14.83 -5.25 -3.03
C PHE A 147 -15.11 -6.75 -3.11
N LEU A 148 -14.21 -7.49 -3.75
CA LEU A 148 -14.34 -8.94 -3.90
C LEU A 148 -13.76 -9.73 -2.71
N ARG A 149 -13.03 -9.07 -1.81
CA ARG A 149 -12.38 -9.64 -0.62
C ARG A 149 -11.43 -10.80 -0.93
N PHE A 150 -10.86 -10.82 -2.13
CA PHE A 150 -9.83 -11.78 -2.49
C PHE A 150 -8.49 -11.40 -1.85
N ASN A 151 -7.84 -12.37 -1.22
CA ASN A 151 -6.48 -12.26 -0.71
C ASN A 151 -5.47 -12.77 -1.75
N SER A 152 -4.19 -12.41 -1.59
CA SER A 152 -3.10 -12.93 -2.43
C SER A 152 -3.00 -14.48 -2.40
N TRP A 153 -3.54 -15.14 -1.37
CA TRP A 153 -3.59 -16.60 -1.24
C TRP A 153 -4.72 -17.25 -2.04
N ASP A 154 -5.79 -16.51 -2.34
CA ASP A 154 -6.96 -17.03 -3.07
C ASP A 154 -6.64 -17.33 -4.54
N PHE A 155 -5.59 -16.69 -5.08
CA PHE A 155 -5.04 -17.02 -6.41
C PHE A 155 -4.55 -18.45 -6.53
N ILE A 156 -4.12 -19.04 -5.42
CA ILE A 156 -3.57 -20.39 -5.38
C ILE A 156 -4.66 -21.38 -4.98
N THR A 157 -5.55 -21.00 -4.06
CA THR A 157 -6.55 -21.91 -3.51
C THR A 157 -7.85 -21.97 -4.32
N GLN A 158 -8.22 -20.90 -5.02
CA GLN A 158 -9.50 -20.79 -5.74
C GLN A 158 -9.37 -20.03 -7.07
N PRO A 159 -8.52 -20.49 -8.01
CA PRO A 159 -8.31 -19.82 -9.29
C PRO A 159 -9.60 -19.70 -10.14
N ASP A 160 -10.48 -20.71 -10.09
CA ASP A 160 -11.72 -20.74 -10.87
C ASP A 160 -12.70 -19.63 -10.47
N ALA A 161 -12.78 -19.33 -9.16
CA ALA A 161 -13.64 -18.28 -8.63
C ALA A 161 -13.13 -16.88 -9.02
N ILE A 162 -11.82 -16.69 -9.11
CA ILE A 162 -11.19 -15.43 -9.53
C ILE A 162 -11.41 -15.20 -11.02
N ILE A 163 -11.28 -16.23 -11.85
CA ILE A 163 -11.42 -16.10 -13.29
C ILE A 163 -12.88 -15.84 -13.68
N THR A 164 -13.82 -16.60 -13.12
CA THR A 164 -15.25 -16.45 -13.47
C THR A 164 -15.85 -15.18 -12.89
N LYS A 165 -15.76 -14.96 -11.57
CA LYS A 165 -16.36 -13.78 -10.93
C LYS A 165 -15.53 -12.52 -11.11
N GLY A 166 -14.21 -12.63 -11.00
CA GLY A 166 -13.33 -11.46 -11.05
C GLY A 166 -13.29 -10.80 -12.43
N VAL A 167 -13.30 -11.58 -13.52
CA VAL A 167 -13.26 -11.03 -14.89
C VAL A 167 -14.63 -10.49 -15.31
N GLU A 168 -15.72 -11.21 -15.02
CA GLU A 168 -17.07 -10.76 -15.36
C GLU A 168 -17.45 -9.48 -14.60
N GLU A 169 -17.09 -9.38 -13.32
CA GLU A 169 -17.39 -8.19 -12.53
C GLU A 169 -16.53 -6.98 -12.91
N ILE A 170 -15.25 -7.14 -13.25
CA ILE A 170 -14.38 -6.01 -13.66
C ILE A 170 -14.95 -5.28 -14.88
N LEU A 171 -15.62 -5.98 -15.80
CA LEU A 171 -16.20 -5.39 -17.00
C LEU A 171 -17.48 -4.59 -16.75
N GLY A 172 -18.00 -4.61 -15.52
CA GLY A 172 -19.12 -3.77 -15.11
C GLY A 172 -18.78 -2.27 -15.13
N LYS A 173 -19.81 -1.42 -15.32
CA LYS A 173 -19.62 0.05 -15.32
C LYS A 173 -19.11 0.57 -13.97
N GLN A 174 -19.64 0.08 -12.85
CA GLN A 174 -19.25 0.55 -11.52
C GLN A 174 -17.80 0.15 -11.16
N PRO A 175 -17.36 -1.11 -11.35
CA PRO A 175 -15.98 -1.52 -11.07
C PRO A 175 -14.95 -0.75 -11.90
N LEU A 176 -15.21 -0.53 -13.19
CA LEU A 176 -14.32 0.25 -14.05
C LEU A 176 -14.14 1.69 -13.56
N ILE A 177 -15.21 2.35 -13.10
CA ILE A 177 -15.11 3.70 -12.53
C ILE A 177 -14.23 3.69 -11.29
N ILE A 178 -14.45 2.75 -10.37
CA ILE A 178 -13.68 2.65 -9.12
C ILE A 178 -12.19 2.39 -9.41
N ILE A 179 -11.89 1.45 -10.31
CA ILE A 179 -10.51 1.12 -10.71
C ILE A 179 -9.85 2.34 -11.37
N THR A 180 -10.56 3.04 -12.26
CA THR A 180 -10.04 4.23 -12.95
C THR A 180 -9.75 5.37 -11.98
N LEU A 181 -10.66 5.65 -11.04
CA LEU A 181 -10.45 6.65 -10.00
C LEU A 181 -9.28 6.28 -9.09
N THR A 182 -9.21 5.01 -8.67
CA THR A 182 -8.09 4.50 -7.86
C THR A 182 -6.78 4.67 -8.60
N PHE A 183 -6.73 4.33 -9.88
CA PHE A 183 -5.54 4.51 -10.73
C PHE A 183 -5.09 5.97 -10.78
N ILE A 184 -6.01 6.92 -11.03
CA ILE A 184 -5.69 8.35 -11.10
C ILE A 184 -5.14 8.83 -9.75
N ILE A 185 -5.77 8.44 -8.64
CA ILE A 185 -5.32 8.78 -7.28
C ILE A 185 -3.92 8.22 -7.02
N LEU A 186 -3.69 6.93 -7.31
CA LEU A 186 -2.39 6.28 -7.11
C LEU A 186 -1.30 6.96 -7.93
N TRP A 187 -1.56 7.21 -9.21
CA TRP A 187 -0.61 7.86 -10.09
C TRP A 187 -0.25 9.26 -9.63
N GLY A 188 -1.25 10.09 -9.28
CA GLY A 188 -1.05 11.46 -8.81
C GLY A 188 -0.31 11.52 -7.48
N LEU A 189 -0.73 10.72 -6.48
CA LEU A 189 -0.07 10.65 -5.19
C LEU A 189 1.35 10.11 -5.30
N TYR A 190 1.57 9.08 -6.13
CA TYR A 190 2.90 8.51 -6.35
C TYR A 190 3.83 9.55 -6.96
N TRP A 191 3.38 10.26 -8.00
CA TRP A 191 4.18 11.29 -8.66
C TRP A 191 4.60 12.40 -7.67
N PHE A 192 3.68 12.83 -6.80
CA PHE A 192 3.95 13.82 -5.76
C PHE A 192 4.96 13.30 -4.73
N MET A 193 4.70 12.12 -4.15
CA MET A 193 5.55 11.53 -3.12
C MET A 193 6.94 11.17 -3.65
N LYS A 194 7.03 10.60 -4.87
CA LYS A 194 8.30 10.31 -5.54
C LYS A 194 9.21 11.53 -5.60
N ARG A 195 8.67 12.72 -5.92
CA ARG A 195 9.44 13.97 -5.96
C ARG A 195 9.96 14.36 -4.58
N ILE A 196 9.14 14.20 -3.55
CA ILE A 196 9.52 14.48 -2.15
C ILE A 196 10.64 13.53 -1.72
N THR A 197 10.44 12.22 -1.87
CA THR A 197 11.38 11.18 -1.45
C THR A 197 12.73 11.32 -2.16
N LEU A 198 12.73 11.54 -3.49
CA LEU A 198 13.98 11.78 -4.24
C LEU A 198 14.66 13.09 -3.82
N GLY A 199 13.89 14.13 -3.48
CA GLY A 199 14.42 15.39 -2.96
C GLY A 199 15.17 15.21 -1.64
N PHE A 200 14.65 14.39 -0.72
CA PHE A 200 15.34 14.05 0.53
C PHE A 200 16.59 13.20 0.30
N LEU A 201 16.51 12.20 -0.58
CA LEU A 201 17.65 11.34 -0.91
C LEU A 201 18.82 12.13 -1.51
N ASN A 202 18.55 13.06 -2.43
CA ASN A 202 19.58 13.89 -3.05
C ASN A 202 20.23 14.88 -2.05
N LYS A 203 19.47 15.41 -1.10
CA LYS A 203 20.04 16.26 -0.03
C LYS A 203 20.99 15.50 0.88
N GLY A 204 20.65 14.26 1.24
CA GLY A 204 21.48 13.41 2.11
C GLY A 204 22.83 13.02 1.50
N VAL A 205 22.91 12.87 0.18
CA VAL A 205 24.18 12.61 -0.53
C VAL A 205 25.07 13.86 -0.54
N ASN A 206 24.50 15.04 -0.83
CA ASN A 206 25.26 16.28 -0.88
C ASN A 206 25.76 16.77 0.49
N SER A 207 25.12 16.38 1.61
CA SER A 207 25.60 16.72 2.96
C SER A 207 26.74 15.83 3.46
N GLN A 208 27.01 14.68 2.82
CA GLN A 208 28.10 13.77 3.18
C GLN A 208 29.40 14.05 2.41
N ILE A 209 29.35 14.96 1.42
CA ILE A 209 30.49 15.32 0.54
C ILE A 209 31.08 16.69 0.93
N LYS A 210 30.45 17.41 1.88
CA LYS A 210 31.00 18.63 2.50
C LYS A 210 31.56 18.31 3.87
#